data_AF-A0A518LJP4-F1
#
_entry.id   AF-A0A518LJP4-F1
#
_cell.length_a   1.000
_cell.length_b   1.000
_cell.length_c   1.000
_cell.angle_alpha   90.00
_cell.angle_beta   90.00
_cell.angle_gamma   90.00
#
_symmetry.space_group_name_H-M   'P 1'
#
loop_
_entity.id
_entity.type
_entity.pdbx_description
1 polymer ?
#
loop_
_entity_poly.entity_id
_entity_poly.type
_entity_poly.pdbx_seq_one_letter_code
_entity_poly.pdbx_strand_id
1 'polypeptide(L)'
;MWWPEDRRIRFAAIDISRLKEFPIEDFWGDEDKRPRGFLEVGEPVSEFEVSATLPEGQHRVNVPDVFRAVPEVFAPIPANRLDAIASICCFNMTESELRVIDQPWTRDFDAGYQWITRLIRDPKTGLICGDGIRIRAFELDETDTRIKSWLE
;
A
#
# COMPACT_ATOMS: atom_id res chain seq x y z
N MET A 1 3.79 -8.62 -18.44
CA MET A 1 3.61 -8.56 -16.98
C MET A 1 2.36 -9.37 -16.68
N TRP A 2 2.51 -10.55 -16.09
CA TRP A 2 1.40 -11.42 -15.68
C TRP A 2 0.77 -10.83 -14.42
N TRP A 3 -0.56 -10.77 -14.35
CA TRP A 3 -1.29 -10.07 -13.29
C TRP A 3 -2.31 -11.03 -12.65
N PRO A 4 -2.06 -11.55 -11.44
CA PRO A 4 -2.94 -12.53 -10.81
C PRO A 4 -4.29 -11.91 -10.40
N GLU A 5 -5.37 -12.68 -10.53
CA GLU A 5 -6.74 -12.23 -10.24
C GLU A 5 -7.02 -12.03 -8.74
N ASP A 6 -6.34 -12.76 -7.85
CA ASP A 6 -6.51 -12.70 -6.40
C ASP A 6 -5.37 -11.91 -5.71
N ARG A 7 -5.25 -10.62 -6.05
CA ARG A 7 -4.27 -9.75 -5.38
C ARG A 7 -4.69 -9.48 -3.94
N ARG A 8 -3.75 -9.58 -3.01
CA ARG A 8 -3.96 -9.31 -1.58
C ARG A 8 -3.02 -8.23 -1.08
N ILE A 9 -3.53 -7.36 -0.23
CA ILE A 9 -2.73 -6.50 0.64
C ILE A 9 -2.60 -7.26 1.96
N ARG A 10 -1.38 -7.66 2.29
CA ARG A 10 -1.08 -8.38 3.54
C ARG A 10 -0.48 -7.42 4.55
N PHE A 11 -1.07 -7.40 5.74
CA PHE A 11 -0.53 -6.70 6.90
C PHE A 11 0.03 -7.72 7.88
N ALA A 12 1.27 -7.53 8.33
CA ALA A 12 1.93 -8.39 9.29
C ALA A 12 2.52 -7.54 10.41
N ALA A 13 2.10 -7.81 11.65
CA ALA A 13 2.67 -7.19 12.84
C ALA A 13 3.82 -8.07 13.34
N ILE A 14 5.03 -7.52 13.37
CA ILE A 14 6.24 -8.25 13.73
C ILE A 14 6.79 -7.69 15.03
N ASP A 15 7.08 -8.59 15.97
CA ASP A 15 7.83 -8.24 17.18
C ASP A 15 9.32 -8.23 16.84
N ILE A 16 9.90 -7.02 16.81
CA ILE A 16 11.31 -6.81 16.47
C ILE A 16 12.27 -7.50 17.43
N SER A 17 11.86 -7.75 18.68
CA SER A 17 12.69 -8.44 19.68
C SER A 17 12.83 -9.93 19.40
N ARG A 18 11.93 -10.49 18.58
CA ARG A 18 11.93 -11.89 18.14
C ARG A 18 12.64 -12.08 16.80
N LEU A 19 13.05 -11.00 16.12
CA LEU A 19 13.83 -11.10 14.90
C LEU A 19 15.17 -11.76 15.19
N LYS A 20 15.59 -12.68 14.31
CA LYS A 20 16.92 -13.27 14.35
C LYS A 20 17.71 -12.81 13.14
N GLU A 21 19.02 -12.74 13.31
CA GLU A 21 19.95 -12.45 12.23
C GLU A 21 19.87 -13.51 11.14
N PHE A 22 19.92 -13.04 9.90
CA PHE A 22 19.92 -13.87 8.70
C PHE A 22 21.37 -14.24 8.33
N PRO A 23 21.73 -15.52 8.12
CA PRO A 23 23.06 -15.90 7.66
C PRO A 23 23.29 -15.40 6.23
N ILE A 24 24.30 -14.56 6.00
CA ILE A 24 24.54 -13.95 4.68
C ILE A 24 24.75 -14.99 3.56
N GLU A 25 25.19 -16.19 3.93
CA GLU A 25 25.39 -17.34 3.03
C GLU A 25 24.07 -17.79 2.39
N ASP A 26 22.95 -17.69 3.10
CA ASP A 26 21.63 -18.08 2.64
C ASP A 26 21.02 -17.03 1.67
N PHE A 27 21.56 -15.81 1.63
CA PHE A 27 21.08 -14.71 0.77
C PHE A 27 21.53 -14.94 -0.67
N TRP A 28 22.78 -15.40 -0.81
CA TRP A 28 23.42 -15.68 -2.09
C TRP A 28 23.18 -17.13 -2.57
N GLY A 29 22.43 -17.92 -1.79
CA GLY A 29 22.06 -19.29 -2.09
C GLY A 29 21.05 -19.43 -3.23
N ASP A 30 20.54 -20.66 -3.38
CA ASP A 30 19.55 -21.09 -4.37
C ASP A 30 18.37 -20.11 -4.46
N GLU A 31 18.03 -19.67 -5.69
CA GLU A 31 16.96 -18.70 -5.92
C GLU A 31 15.61 -19.17 -5.38
N ASP A 32 15.38 -20.50 -5.36
CA ASP A 32 14.15 -21.10 -4.82
C ASP A 32 14.11 -21.11 -3.28
N LYS A 33 15.26 -20.91 -2.62
CA LYS A 33 15.41 -20.85 -1.15
C LYS A 33 15.63 -19.44 -0.63
N ARG A 34 15.82 -18.45 -1.50
CA ARG A 34 15.96 -17.06 -1.09
C ARG A 34 14.73 -16.66 -0.26
N PRO A 35 14.93 -16.05 0.91
CA PRO A 35 13.83 -15.47 1.67
C PRO A 35 13.11 -14.46 0.78
N ARG A 36 11.81 -14.65 0.57
CA ARG A 36 10.98 -13.71 -0.23
C ARG A 36 10.65 -12.43 0.55
N GLY A 37 11.27 -12.22 1.71
CA GLY A 37 11.08 -11.07 2.59
C GLY A 37 12.16 -10.99 3.68
N PHE A 38 12.21 -9.88 4.39
CA PHE A 38 13.19 -9.56 5.44
C PHE A 38 12.95 -10.32 6.77
N LEU A 39 12.22 -11.43 6.77
CA LEU A 39 11.78 -12.13 7.99
C LEU A 39 12.25 -13.57 7.93
N GLU A 40 13.33 -13.89 8.65
CA GLU A 40 13.71 -15.30 8.76
C GLU A 40 13.33 -15.95 10.09
N VAL A 41 13.08 -15.26 11.21
CA VAL A 41 12.75 -16.04 12.42
C VAL A 41 11.79 -15.42 13.44
N GLY A 42 10.59 -15.06 12.98
CA GLY A 42 9.40 -14.98 13.84
C GLY A 42 8.13 -14.99 13.00
N GLU A 43 7.18 -15.88 13.31
CA GLU A 43 5.81 -15.76 12.79
C GLU A 43 5.25 -14.38 13.20
N PRO A 44 4.49 -13.69 12.32
CA PRO A 44 3.80 -12.48 12.69
C PRO A 44 3.01 -12.68 13.98
N VAL A 45 3.07 -11.71 14.89
CA VAL A 45 2.25 -11.73 16.12
C VAL A 45 0.76 -11.67 15.76
N SER A 46 0.45 -11.01 14.64
CA SER A 46 -0.85 -11.01 14.01
C SER A 46 -0.68 -10.70 12.54
N GLU A 47 -1.60 -11.21 11.73
CA GLU A 47 -1.70 -10.89 10.32
C GLU A 47 -3.16 -10.83 9.88
N PHE A 48 -3.41 -10.05 8.84
CA PHE A 48 -4.66 -10.08 8.11
C PHE A 48 -4.43 -9.67 6.66
N GLU A 49 -5.37 -10.06 5.80
CA GLU A 49 -5.32 -9.77 4.38
C GLU A 49 -6.61 -9.14 3.90
N VAL A 50 -6.48 -8.25 2.92
CA VAL A 50 -7.61 -7.62 2.24
C VAL A 50 -7.41 -7.77 0.74
N SER A 51 -8.49 -7.97 0.00
CA SER A 51 -8.41 -8.00 -1.47
C SER A 51 -7.97 -6.64 -2.00
N ALA A 52 -6.99 -6.63 -2.89
CA ALA A 52 -6.54 -5.45 -3.64
C ALA A 52 -7.37 -5.21 -4.92
N THR A 53 -8.44 -5.99 -5.13
CA THR A 53 -9.38 -5.85 -6.25
C THR A 53 -10.77 -5.42 -5.81
N LEU A 54 -10.90 -4.93 -4.57
CA LEU A 54 -12.13 -4.31 -4.11
C LEU A 54 -12.49 -3.11 -5.00
N PRO A 55 -13.79 -2.93 -5.35
CA PRO A 55 -14.21 -1.79 -6.14
C PRO A 55 -14.06 -0.48 -5.35
N GLU A 56 -14.10 0.65 -6.05
CA GLU A 56 -14.17 1.98 -5.44
C GLU A 56 -15.27 2.05 -4.37
N GLY A 57 -14.98 2.73 -3.25
CA GLY A 57 -15.94 2.96 -2.18
C GLY A 57 -15.46 2.50 -0.81
N GLN A 58 -16.38 2.50 0.16
CA GLN A 58 -16.12 2.11 1.55
C GLN A 58 -16.43 0.62 1.77
N HIS A 59 -15.55 -0.04 2.52
CA HIS A 59 -15.59 -1.46 2.84
C HIS A 59 -15.29 -1.66 4.31
N ARG A 60 -16.01 -2.61 4.95
CA ARG A 60 -15.63 -3.09 6.27
C ARG A 60 -14.57 -4.17 6.14
N VAL A 61 -13.56 -4.08 6.98
CA VAL A 61 -12.49 -5.07 7.10
C VAL A 61 -12.43 -5.57 8.54
N ASN A 62 -11.77 -6.70 8.79
CA ASN A 62 -11.56 -7.18 10.15
C ASN A 62 -10.12 -6.90 10.56
N VAL A 63 -9.87 -5.73 11.14
CA VAL A 63 -8.53 -5.31 11.59
C VAL A 63 -8.26 -5.84 13.00
N PRO A 64 -7.22 -6.66 13.20
CA PRO A 64 -6.82 -7.11 14.53
C PRO A 64 -6.36 -5.96 15.42
N ASP A 65 -6.60 -6.06 16.73
CA ASP A 65 -6.36 -4.97 17.68
C ASP A 65 -4.93 -4.44 17.69
N VAL A 66 -3.94 -5.28 17.40
CA VAL A 66 -2.52 -4.88 17.37
C VAL A 66 -2.23 -3.81 16.31
N PHE A 67 -3.05 -3.71 15.26
CA PHE A 67 -2.88 -2.72 14.19
C PHE A 67 -3.54 -1.37 14.50
N ARG A 68 -4.41 -1.29 15.52
CA ARG A 68 -5.08 -0.03 15.90
C ARG A 68 -4.12 1.06 16.39
N ALA A 69 -2.89 0.69 16.77
CA ALA A 69 -1.85 1.64 17.13
C ALA A 69 -1.39 2.52 15.96
N VAL A 70 -1.65 2.11 14.71
CA VAL A 70 -1.37 2.88 13.50
C VAL A 70 -2.71 3.29 12.89
N PRO A 71 -3.24 4.49 13.20
CA PRO A 71 -4.64 4.80 12.93
C PRO A 71 -4.99 4.83 11.44
N GLU A 72 -4.06 5.28 10.59
CA GLU A 72 -4.26 5.40 9.14
C GLU A 72 -3.09 4.79 8.38
N VAL A 73 -3.40 4.01 7.34
CA VAL A 73 -2.40 3.49 6.40
C VAL A 73 -2.91 3.69 4.97
N PHE A 74 -2.02 4.16 4.10
CA PHE A 74 -2.27 4.24 2.67
C PHE A 74 -1.52 3.13 1.94
N ALA A 75 -2.23 2.39 1.10
CA ALA A 75 -1.63 1.44 0.18
C ALA A 75 -1.98 1.83 -1.27
N PRO A 76 -1.03 2.36 -2.06
CA PRO A 76 -1.27 2.63 -3.47
C PRO A 76 -1.36 1.30 -4.23
N ILE A 77 -2.39 1.18 -5.06
CA ILE A 77 -2.62 0.06 -5.98
C ILE A 77 -2.29 0.57 -7.37
N PRO A 78 -1.18 0.11 -7.98
CA PRO A 78 -0.76 0.64 -9.27
C PRO A 78 -1.76 0.27 -10.36
N ALA A 79 -1.96 1.21 -11.29
CA ALA A 79 -2.63 0.91 -12.53
C ALA A 79 -1.90 -0.23 -13.24
N ASN A 80 -2.63 -1.23 -13.69
CA ASN A 80 -2.10 -2.21 -14.64
C ASN A 80 -2.62 -1.90 -16.05
N ARG A 81 -2.15 -2.65 -17.05
CA ARG A 81 -2.57 -2.46 -18.45
C ARG A 81 -4.07 -2.67 -18.70
N LEU A 82 -4.79 -3.35 -17.79
CA LEU A 82 -6.22 -3.63 -17.88
C LEU A 82 -7.05 -2.60 -17.09
N ASP A 83 -6.57 -2.21 -15.91
CA ASP A 83 -7.29 -1.36 -14.95
C ASP A 83 -7.16 0.14 -15.29
N ALA A 84 -6.18 0.54 -16.12
CA ALA A 84 -5.92 1.89 -16.66
C ALA A 84 -5.83 3.05 -15.64
N ILE A 85 -6.21 2.83 -14.38
CA ILE A 85 -6.35 3.79 -13.31
C ILE A 85 -5.72 3.16 -12.07
N ALA A 86 -4.92 3.94 -11.34
CA ALA A 86 -4.41 3.53 -10.04
C ALA A 86 -5.46 3.86 -8.98
N SER A 87 -5.44 3.14 -7.87
CA SER A 87 -6.33 3.40 -6.74
C SER A 87 -5.51 3.57 -5.46
N ILE A 88 -6.06 4.27 -4.49
CA ILE A 88 -5.49 4.40 -3.15
C ILE A 88 -6.42 3.65 -2.19
N CYS A 89 -5.88 2.65 -1.51
CA CYS A 89 -6.55 2.01 -0.38
C CYS A 89 -6.20 2.79 0.89
N CYS A 90 -7.17 3.51 1.44
CA CYS A 90 -7.07 4.27 2.69
C CYS A 90 -7.68 3.44 3.83
N PHE A 91 -6.83 2.89 4.70
CA PHE A 91 -7.26 2.10 5.84
C PHE A 91 -7.38 2.97 7.08
N ASN A 92 -8.55 2.96 7.72
CA ASN A 92 -8.71 3.38 9.11
C ASN A 92 -8.64 2.13 10.00
N MET A 93 -7.48 1.90 10.61
CA MET A 93 -7.24 0.71 11.42
C MET A 93 -8.01 0.72 12.74
N THR A 94 -8.35 1.91 13.25
CA THR A 94 -9.06 2.04 14.53
C THR A 94 -10.53 1.65 14.39
N GLU A 95 -11.14 2.03 13.26
CA GLU A 95 -12.57 1.80 12.96
C GLU A 95 -12.82 0.57 12.09
N SER A 96 -11.75 -0.13 11.68
CA SER A 96 -11.82 -1.30 10.81
C SER A 96 -12.51 -1.00 9.48
N GLU A 97 -12.19 0.15 8.89
CA GLU A 97 -12.72 0.63 7.61
C GLU A 97 -11.60 0.72 6.57
N LEU A 98 -11.93 0.36 5.33
CA LEU A 98 -11.12 0.60 4.15
C LEU A 98 -11.93 1.42 3.15
N ARG A 99 -11.36 2.52 2.67
CA ARG A 99 -11.89 3.25 1.50
C ARG A 99 -10.95 3.06 0.31
N VAL A 100 -11.47 2.54 -0.78
CA VAL A 100 -10.78 2.45 -2.08
C VAL A 100 -11.14 3.71 -2.87
N ILE A 101 -10.13 4.46 -3.30
CA ILE A 101 -10.28 5.76 -3.96
C ILE A 101 -9.56 5.70 -5.30
N ASP A 102 -10.32 5.69 -6.40
CA ASP A 102 -9.72 5.71 -7.73
C ASP A 102 -9.04 7.05 -8.00
N GLN A 103 -7.98 7.01 -8.81
CA GLN A 103 -7.17 8.18 -9.17
C GLN A 103 -7.24 8.41 -10.68
N PRO A 104 -8.37 8.92 -11.24
CA PRO A 104 -8.55 9.03 -12.69
C PRO A 104 -7.45 9.82 -13.41
N TRP A 105 -6.78 10.74 -12.73
CA TRP A 105 -5.66 11.53 -13.26
C TRP A 105 -4.42 10.69 -13.58
N THR A 106 -4.33 9.45 -13.10
CA THR A 106 -3.26 8.51 -13.46
C THR A 106 -3.51 7.79 -14.77
N ARG A 107 -4.65 8.04 -15.44
CA ARG A 107 -4.94 7.42 -16.75
C ARG A 107 -3.88 7.72 -17.80
N ASP A 108 -3.26 8.89 -17.69
CA ASP A 108 -2.19 9.32 -18.59
C ASP A 108 -0.81 8.77 -18.21
N PHE A 109 -0.73 7.91 -17.18
CA PHE A 109 0.52 7.29 -16.77
C PHE A 109 0.97 6.22 -17.75
N ASP A 110 2.28 6.16 -17.97
CA ASP A 110 2.90 5.01 -18.61
C ASP A 110 2.96 3.84 -17.62
N ALA A 111 2.04 2.89 -17.80
CA ALA A 111 1.87 1.74 -16.91
C ALA A 111 3.16 0.92 -16.79
N GLY A 112 3.69 0.85 -15.56
CA GLY A 112 4.96 0.18 -15.25
C GLY A 112 6.19 1.09 -15.24
N TYR A 113 6.03 2.38 -15.56
CA TYR A 113 7.09 3.39 -15.46
C TYR A 113 6.76 4.52 -14.50
N GLN A 114 5.47 4.78 -14.28
CA GLN A 114 4.98 5.78 -13.33
C GLN A 114 4.10 5.12 -12.28
N TRP A 115 4.37 5.37 -11.00
CA TRP A 115 3.53 4.89 -9.91
C TRP A 115 3.74 5.71 -8.64
N ILE A 116 2.69 5.78 -7.83
CA ILE A 116 2.69 6.39 -6.50
C ILE A 116 3.47 5.47 -5.55
N THR A 117 4.43 6.02 -4.81
CA THR A 117 5.21 5.24 -3.82
C THR A 117 4.92 5.61 -2.38
N ARG A 118 4.49 6.85 -2.13
CA ARG A 118 4.23 7.34 -0.78
C ARG A 118 3.01 8.22 -0.78
N LEU A 119 2.29 8.14 0.33
CA LEU A 119 1.09 8.90 0.61
C LEU A 119 1.08 9.23 2.09
N ILE A 120 0.64 10.44 2.43
CA ILE A 120 0.45 10.91 3.79
C ILE A 120 -0.72 11.88 3.82
N ARG A 121 -1.45 11.93 4.93
CA ARG A 121 -2.40 13.01 5.20
C ARG A 121 -1.67 14.18 5.83
N ASP A 122 -1.72 15.36 5.21
CA ASP A 122 -1.15 16.58 5.79
C ASP A 122 -1.97 16.94 7.05
N PRO A 123 -1.34 16.99 8.25
CA PRO A 123 -2.06 17.30 9.49
C PRO A 123 -2.62 18.73 9.54
N LYS A 124 -2.16 19.65 8.69
CA LYS A 124 -2.64 21.04 8.65
C LYS A 124 -3.88 21.19 7.78
N THR A 125 -3.89 20.56 6.61
CA THR A 125 -4.97 20.71 5.62
C THR A 125 -5.97 19.56 5.67
N GLY A 126 -5.57 18.40 6.21
CA GLY A 126 -6.33 17.16 6.17
C GLY A 126 -6.31 16.46 4.81
N LEU A 127 -5.63 17.03 3.81
CA LEU A 127 -5.59 16.52 2.44
C LEU A 127 -4.51 15.46 2.27
N ILE A 128 -4.69 14.56 1.30
CA ILE A 128 -3.70 13.54 0.97
C ILE A 128 -2.62 14.16 0.07
N CYS A 129 -1.37 14.03 0.50
CA CYS A 129 -0.19 14.35 -0.28
C CYS A 129 0.52 13.07 -0.69
N GLY A 130 1.16 13.06 -1.87
CA GLY A 130 1.89 11.91 -2.36
C GLY A 130 3.09 12.24 -3.21
N ASP A 131 3.94 11.25 -3.39
CA ASP A 131 5.05 11.25 -4.34
C ASP A 131 5.17 9.86 -5.01
N GLY A 132 6.06 9.77 -5.99
CA GLY A 132 6.26 8.52 -6.70
C GLY A 132 7.43 8.52 -7.66
N ILE A 133 7.56 7.39 -8.35
CA ILE A 133 8.56 7.25 -9.41
C ILE A 133 8.04 7.93 -10.66
N ARG A 134 8.83 8.89 -11.19
CA ARG A 134 8.53 9.66 -12.41
C ARG A 134 7.19 10.40 -12.37
N ILE A 135 6.74 10.75 -11.17
CA ILE A 135 5.62 11.65 -10.93
C ILE A 135 6.10 12.75 -9.98
N ARG A 136 5.61 13.97 -10.17
CA ARG A 136 5.89 15.07 -9.24
C ARG A 136 5.13 14.83 -7.94
N ALA A 137 5.65 15.37 -6.84
CA ALA A 137 4.89 15.41 -5.59
C ALA A 137 3.57 16.17 -5.82
N PHE A 138 2.51 15.74 -5.16
CA PHE A 138 1.15 16.25 -5.39
C PHE A 138 0.35 16.31 -4.11
N GLU A 139 -0.66 17.19 -4.09
CA GLU A 139 -1.71 17.28 -3.09
C GLU A 139 -3.06 17.03 -3.79
N LEU A 140 -3.88 16.17 -3.20
CA LEU A 140 -5.24 15.88 -3.66
C LEU A 140 -6.24 16.91 -3.11
N ASP A 141 -7.36 17.09 -3.81
CA ASP A 141 -8.47 17.91 -3.33
C ASP A 141 -9.28 17.20 -2.22
N GLU A 142 -10.29 17.87 -1.69
CA GLU A 142 -11.17 17.35 -0.63
C GLU A 142 -11.96 16.09 -1.02
N THR A 143 -12.00 15.75 -2.31
CA THR A 143 -12.62 14.51 -2.78
C THR A 143 -11.66 13.33 -2.73
N ASP A 144 -10.36 13.58 -2.52
CA ASP A 144 -9.26 12.63 -2.62
C ASP A 144 -9.13 11.97 -4.03
N THR A 145 -9.79 12.50 -5.07
CA THR A 145 -9.79 11.89 -6.42
C THR A 145 -9.05 12.71 -7.47
N ARG A 146 -8.70 13.97 -7.21
CA ARG A 146 -8.07 14.87 -8.19
C ARG A 146 -6.88 15.61 -7.60
N ILE A 147 -5.93 15.93 -8.48
CA ILE A 147 -4.83 16.82 -8.13
C ILE A 147 -5.37 18.22 -7.89
N LYS A 148 -5.22 18.71 -6.66
CA LYS A 148 -5.41 20.11 -6.30
C LYS A 148 -4.21 20.94 -6.72
N SER A 149 -3.00 20.45 -6.44
CA SER A 149 -1.76 21.10 -6.85
C SER A 149 -0.60 20.12 -6.96
N TRP A 150 0.31 20.40 -7.89
CA TRP A 150 1.64 19.77 -7.93
C TRP A 150 2.58 20.55 -7.01
N LEU A 151 3.23 19.86 -6.10
CA LEU A 151 4.16 20.45 -5.14
C LEU A 151 5.53 20.68 -5.80
N GLU A 152 6.32 21.58 -5.22
CA GLU A 152 7.70 21.90 -5.62
C GLU A 152 8.72 21.11 -4.83
#